data_AF-A0A2G5LBI8-F1
#
_entry.id   AF-A0A2G5LBI8-F1
#
_cell.length_a   1.000
_cell.length_b   1.000
_cell.length_c   1.000
_cell.angle_alpha   90.00
_cell.angle_beta   90.00
_cell.angle_gamma   90.00
#
_symmetry.space_group_name_H-M   'P 1'
#
loop_
_entity.id
_entity.type
_entity.pdbx_description
1 polymer ?
#
loop_
_entity_poly.entity_id
_entity_poly.type
_entity_poly.pdbx_seq_one_letter_code
_entity_poly.pdbx_strand_id
1 'polypeptide(L)'
;MRVLRSVIKFLAVAKKSLWLWFDAFNDDKLYALSRTDVFQKYIDFKIDDIEEFAAIYTYERHDIMGRLDDRESKEKMYREVHQMLLELKDKGALDR
;
A
#
# COMPACT_ATOMS: atom_id res chain seq x y z
N MET A 1 -5.37 39.89 -9.28
CA MET A 1 -5.04 38.95 -8.17
C MET A 1 -5.95 37.72 -8.04
N ARG A 2 -7.26 37.76 -8.38
CA ARG A 2 -8.16 36.59 -8.25
C ARG A 2 -7.88 35.42 -9.21
N VAL A 3 -7.45 35.73 -10.43
CA VAL A 3 -7.17 34.73 -11.47
C VAL A 3 -5.92 33.90 -11.13
N LEU A 4 -4.86 34.56 -10.64
CA LEU A 4 -3.61 33.89 -10.23
C LEU A 4 -3.84 32.85 -9.12
N ARG A 5 -4.68 33.17 -8.12
CA ARG A 5 -5.03 32.23 -7.03
C ARG A 5 -5.78 31.00 -7.53
N SER A 6 -6.60 31.14 -8.56
CA SER A 6 -7.36 30.02 -9.13
C SER A 6 -6.45 29.11 -9.97
N VAL A 7 -5.52 29.69 -10.73
CA VAL A 7 -4.50 28.94 -11.48
C VAL A 7 -3.58 28.17 -10.54
N ILE A 8 -3.13 28.77 -9.43
CA ILE A 8 -2.30 28.07 -8.44
C ILE A 8 -3.04 26.90 -7.80
N LYS A 9 -4.35 27.05 -7.49
CA LYS A 9 -5.16 25.93 -6.99
C LYS A 9 -5.30 24.83 -8.03
N PHE A 10 -5.52 25.18 -9.29
CA PHE A 10 -5.61 24.20 -10.38
C PHE A 10 -4.28 23.47 -10.59
N LEU A 11 -3.15 24.18 -10.53
CA LEU A 11 -1.82 23.59 -10.62
C LEU A 11 -1.49 22.71 -9.41
N ALA A 12 -1.99 23.02 -8.21
CA ALA A 12 -1.83 22.17 -7.03
C ALA A 12 -2.64 20.86 -7.15
N VAL A 13 -3.86 20.93 -7.67
CA VAL A 13 -4.70 19.75 -7.96
C VAL A 13 -4.10 18.91 -9.09
N ALA A 14 -3.62 19.56 -10.15
CA ALA A 14 -2.92 18.92 -11.24
C ALA A 14 -1.64 18.25 -10.77
N LYS A 15 -0.83 18.90 -9.92
CA LYS A 15 0.38 18.32 -9.32
C LYS A 15 0.06 17.11 -8.46
N LYS A 16 -1.01 17.15 -7.65
CA LYS A 16 -1.43 16.02 -6.82
C LYS A 16 -1.91 14.85 -7.66
N SER A 17 -2.63 15.14 -8.74
CA SER A 17 -3.09 14.12 -9.70
C SER A 17 -1.95 13.56 -10.53
N LEU A 18 -0.98 14.40 -10.91
CA LEU A 18 0.25 13.98 -11.58
C LEU A 18 1.10 13.13 -10.65
N TRP A 19 1.19 13.45 -9.35
CA TRP A 19 1.92 12.62 -8.38
C TRP A 19 1.23 11.28 -8.15
N LEU A 20 -0.11 11.22 -8.09
CA LEU A 20 -0.84 9.95 -8.03
C LEU A 20 -0.65 9.12 -9.30
N TRP A 21 -0.63 9.77 -10.47
CA TRP A 21 -0.40 9.10 -11.74
C TRP A 21 1.07 8.69 -11.92
N PHE A 22 2.01 9.51 -11.43
CA PHE A 22 3.44 9.21 -11.42
C PHE A 22 3.73 8.11 -10.41
N ASP A 23 3.17 8.10 -9.20
CA ASP A 23 3.26 6.96 -8.28
C ASP A 23 2.69 5.70 -8.94
N ALA A 24 1.58 5.80 -9.68
CA ALA A 24 1.01 4.67 -10.41
C ALA A 24 1.80 4.24 -11.67
N PHE A 25 2.70 5.08 -12.21
CA PHE A 25 3.47 4.83 -13.43
C PHE A 25 4.96 4.52 -13.15
N ASN A 26 5.51 5.06 -12.06
CA ASN A 26 6.88 4.80 -11.59
C ASN A 26 6.95 3.51 -10.78
N ASP A 27 5.84 3.11 -10.16
CA ASP A 27 5.73 1.77 -9.66
C ASP A 27 5.37 0.85 -10.82
N ASP A 28 6.39 0.18 -11.32
CA ASP A 28 6.30 -1.15 -11.95
C ASP A 28 5.74 -2.16 -10.92
N LYS A 29 4.58 -1.84 -10.35
CA LYS A 29 3.88 -2.61 -9.33
C LYS A 29 2.97 -3.55 -10.06
N LEU A 30 3.43 -4.79 -10.06
CA LEU A 30 2.70 -5.95 -10.49
C LEU A 30 1.28 -6.00 -9.83
N TYR A 31 1.09 -5.36 -8.66
CA TYR A 31 -0.20 -5.28 -7.95
C TYR A 31 -0.35 -3.96 -7.16
N ALA A 32 -1.59 -3.52 -6.92
CA ALA A 32 -1.88 -2.40 -6.03
C ALA A 32 -2.18 -2.87 -4.59
N LEU A 33 -1.42 -2.36 -3.62
CA LEU A 33 -1.66 -2.58 -2.18
C LEU A 33 -2.30 -1.34 -1.54
N SER A 34 -3.42 -1.53 -0.86
CA SER A 34 -4.06 -0.51 -0.04
C SER A 34 -3.64 -0.68 1.43
N ARG A 35 -2.99 0.33 2.01
CA ARG A 35 -2.59 0.33 3.44
C ARG A 35 -3.79 0.10 4.37
N THR A 36 -4.95 0.66 4.04
CA THR A 36 -6.17 0.49 4.84
C THR A 36 -6.71 -0.94 4.78
N ASP A 37 -6.64 -1.58 3.61
CA ASP A 37 -7.08 -2.96 3.43
C ASP A 37 -6.18 -3.94 4.19
N VAL A 38 -4.86 -3.76 4.06
CA VAL A 38 -3.85 -4.55 4.79
C VAL A 38 -4.07 -4.44 6.31
N PHE A 39 -4.28 -3.23 6.83
CA PHE A 39 -4.52 -3.01 8.25
C PHE A 39 -5.83 -3.64 8.75
N GLN A 40 -6.91 -3.48 7.99
CA GLN A 40 -8.20 -4.09 8.35
C GLN A 40 -8.08 -5.61 8.40
N LYS A 41 -7.45 -6.21 7.38
CA LYS A 41 -7.17 -7.65 7.36
C LYS A 41 -6.28 -8.09 8.52
N TYR A 42 -5.26 -7.32 8.89
CA TYR A 42 -4.40 -7.65 10.04
C TYR A 42 -5.23 -7.79 11.33
N ILE A 43 -6.14 -6.84 11.57
CA ILE A 43 -7.06 -6.89 12.72
C ILE A 43 -8.01 -8.09 12.61
N ASP A 44 -8.55 -8.36 11.42
CA ASP A 44 -9.53 -9.42 11.21
C ASP A 44 -8.93 -10.82 11.39
N PHE A 45 -7.67 -11.01 10.97
CA PHE A 45 -6.94 -12.27 11.09
C PHE A 45 -6.52 -12.58 12.53
N LYS A 46 -6.41 -11.56 13.40
CA LYS A 46 -6.00 -11.70 14.80
C LYS A 46 -4.66 -12.45 14.97
N ILE A 47 -3.73 -12.18 14.06
CA ILE A 47 -2.37 -12.71 14.12
C ILE A 47 -1.49 -11.63 14.76
N ASP A 48 -0.90 -11.94 15.91
CA ASP A 48 -0.04 -11.02 16.65
C ASP A 48 1.37 -10.90 16.02
N ASP A 49 1.75 -11.88 15.22
CA ASP A 49 3.01 -11.89 14.47
C ASP A 49 2.85 -11.24 13.09
N ILE A 50 3.52 -10.10 12.92
CA ILE A 50 3.51 -9.33 11.67
C ILE A 50 4.15 -10.12 10.52
N GLU A 51 5.18 -10.94 10.78
CA GLU A 51 5.84 -11.75 9.75
C GLU A 51 4.88 -12.84 9.25
N GLU A 52 4.23 -13.53 10.18
CA GLU A 52 3.24 -14.58 9.87
C GLU A 52 2.07 -14.00 9.07
N PHE A 53 1.52 -12.86 9.49
CA PHE A 53 0.46 -12.19 8.75
C PHE A 53 0.92 -11.77 7.34
N ALA A 54 2.10 -11.15 7.23
CA ALA A 54 2.60 -10.66 5.94
C ALA A 54 2.76 -11.81 4.95
N ALA A 55 3.21 -12.99 5.40
CA ALA A 55 3.27 -14.19 4.58
C ALA A 55 1.88 -14.63 4.13
N ILE A 56 0.94 -14.80 5.06
CA ILE A 56 -0.42 -15.29 4.76
C ILE A 56 -1.14 -14.34 3.80
N TYR A 57 -1.13 -13.04 4.08
CA TYR A 57 -1.74 -12.02 3.23
C TYR A 57 -1.15 -12.05 1.81
N THR A 58 0.17 -12.21 1.71
CA THR A 58 0.86 -12.29 0.42
C THR A 58 0.40 -13.50 -0.39
N TYR A 59 0.35 -14.69 0.21
CA TYR A 59 -0.10 -15.90 -0.48
C TYR A 59 -1.58 -15.82 -0.88
N GLU A 60 -2.45 -15.34 0.02
CA GLU A 60 -3.89 -15.18 -0.25
C GLU A 60 -4.14 -14.22 -1.42
N ARG A 61 -3.42 -13.10 -1.48
CA ARG A 61 -3.60 -12.12 -2.56
C ARG A 61 -3.13 -12.65 -3.90
N HIS A 62 -2.05 -13.42 -3.95
CA HIS A 62 -1.56 -14.02 -5.19
C HIS A 62 -2.50 -15.13 -5.69
N ASP A 63 -3.08 -15.92 -4.78
CA ASP A 63 -4.09 -16.93 -5.12
C ASP A 63 -5.35 -16.29 -5.73
N ILE A 64 -5.83 -15.18 -5.14
CA ILE A 64 -6.99 -14.43 -5.63
C ILE A 64 -6.72 -13.75 -6.98
N MET A 65 -5.55 -13.14 -7.16
CA MET A 65 -5.25 -12.36 -8.36
C MET A 65 -4.92 -13.23 -9.58
N GLY A 66 -4.45 -14.47 -9.38
CA GLY A 66 -4.18 -15.46 -10.44
C GLY A 66 -3.15 -15.03 -11.50
N ARG A 67 -2.60 -13.83 -11.39
CA ARG A 67 -1.54 -13.26 -12.20
C ARG A 67 -0.46 -12.88 -11.19
N LEU A 68 0.77 -13.32 -11.45
CA LEU A 68 1.99 -13.07 -10.63
C LEU A 68 2.31 -14.14 -9.60
N ASP A 69 2.10 -15.42 -9.93
CA ASP A 69 2.64 -16.51 -9.10
C ASP A 69 4.15 -16.72 -9.36
N ASP A 70 4.94 -15.65 -9.25
CA ASP A 70 6.40 -15.70 -9.32
C ASP A 70 7.00 -15.35 -7.95
N ARG A 71 8.23 -15.84 -7.70
CA ARG A 71 8.85 -15.69 -6.38
C ARG A 71 9.16 -14.24 -6.04
N GLU A 72 9.48 -13.43 -7.05
CA GLU A 72 9.94 -12.06 -6.87
C GLU A 72 8.79 -11.12 -6.49
N SER A 73 7.64 -11.27 -7.14
CA SER A 73 6.42 -10.52 -6.80
C SER A 73 5.91 -10.84 -5.38
N LYS A 74 5.94 -12.12 -4.97
CA LYS A 74 5.63 -12.51 -3.59
C LYS A 74 6.59 -11.90 -2.57
N GLU A 75 7.89 -11.98 -2.83
CA GLU A 75 8.90 -11.43 -1.92
C GLU A 75 8.76 -9.90 -1.79
N LYS A 76 8.49 -9.21 -2.90
CA LYS A 76 8.23 -7.77 -2.91
C LYS A 76 6.97 -7.43 -2.09
N MET A 77 5.87 -8.18 -2.27
CA MET A 77 4.62 -7.94 -1.54
C MET A 77 4.80 -8.17 -0.05
N TYR A 78 5.46 -9.26 0.32
CA TYR A 78 5.77 -9.59 1.70
C TYR A 78 6.52 -8.44 2.38
N ARG A 79 7.59 -7.94 1.75
CA ARG A 79 8.40 -6.83 2.29
C ARG A 79 7.57 -5.55 2.45
N GLU A 80 6.76 -5.22 1.44
CA GLU A 80 5.89 -4.05 1.48
C GLU A 80 4.86 -4.13 2.62
N VAL A 81 4.17 -5.26 2.77
CA VAL A 81 3.18 -5.48 3.83
C VAL A 81 3.82 -5.47 5.21
N HIS A 82 4.94 -6.17 5.36
CA HIS A 82 5.70 -6.22 6.60
C HIS A 82 6.15 -4.81 7.04
N GLN A 83 6.72 -4.03 6.12
CA GLN A 83 7.17 -2.67 6.41
C GLN A 83 6.00 -1.72 6.74
N MET A 84 4.86 -1.85 6.04
CA MET A 84 3.67 -1.06 6.36
C MET A 84 3.17 -1.30 7.79
N LEU A 85 3.18 -2.55 8.24
CA LEU A 85 2.74 -2.92 9.59
C LEU A 85 3.75 -2.52 10.65
N LEU A 86 5.06 -2.68 10.41
CA LEU A 86 6.09 -2.15 11.32
C LEU A 86 5.95 -0.64 11.52
N GLU A 87 5.75 0.13 10.43
CA GLU A 87 5.51 1.58 10.53
C GLU A 87 4.28 1.93 11.37
N LEU A 88 3.27 1.06 11.39
CA LEU A 88 2.07 1.24 12.20
C LEU A 88 2.29 0.82 13.65
N LYS A 89 3.09 -0.24 13.89
CA LYS A 89 3.52 -0.68 15.22
C LYS A 89 4.33 0.40 15.92
N ASP A 90 5.33 0.97 15.22
CA ASP A 90 6.18 2.04 15.77
C ASP A 90 5.40 3.31 16.14
N LYS A 91 4.23 3.50 15.51
CA LYS A 91 3.31 4.62 15.81
C LYS A 91 2.31 4.29 16.92
N GLY A 92 2.38 3.09 17.51
CA GLY A 92 1.42 2.60 18.51
C GLY A 92 0.02 2.36 17.94
N ALA A 93 -0.13 2.25 16.62
CA ALA A 93 -1.43 2.03 15.98
C ALA A 93 -1.87 0.56 15.97
N LEU A 94 -0.93 -0.35 16.28
CA LEU A 94 -1.18 -1.79 16.39
C LEU A 94 -1.23 -2.30 17.84
N ASP A 95 -0.87 -1.46 18.82
CA ASP A 95 -0.98 -1.80 20.24
C ASP A 95 -2.44 -1.56 20.69
N ARG A 96 -3.27 -2.59 20.62
CA ARG A 96 -4.59 -2.63 21.26
C ARG A 96 -4.71 -3.82 22.17
#